data_AF-A0A7Y0X4I2-F1
#
_entry.id   AF-A0A7Y0X4I2-F1
#
_cell.length_a   1.000
_cell.length_b   1.000
_cell.length_c   1.000
_cell.angle_alpha   90.00
_cell.angle_beta   90.00
_cell.angle_gamma   90.00
#
_symmetry.space_group_name_H-M   'P 1'
#
loop_
_entity.id
_entity.type
_entity.pdbx_description
1 polymer ?
#
loop_
_entity_poly.entity_id
_entity_poly.type
_entity_poly.pdbx_seq_one_letter_code
_entity_poly.pdbx_strand_id
1 'polypeptide(L)' 'LPAFVISELKTAFQIGFMLFIPFLVIDLVVASVLMAMGMMMLSPLIVSLPFKLVVFVLVDGWAMTVGTLSASFG' A
#
# COMPACT_ATOMS: atom_id res chain seq x y z
N LEU A 1 21.08 9.48 20.09
CA LEU A 1 21.12 9.30 18.62
C LEU A 1 20.75 7.87 18.20
N PRO A 2 21.44 6.79 18.63
CA PRO A 2 21.11 5.43 18.15
C PRO A 2 19.70 4.96 18.54
N ALA A 3 19.29 5.20 19.78
CA ALA A 3 17.95 4.84 20.28
C ALA A 3 16.81 5.56 19.52
N PHE A 4 17.05 6.82 19.12
CA PHE A 4 16.10 7.61 18.34
C PHE A 4 15.94 7.05 16.91
N VAL A 5 17.04 6.71 16.24
CA VAL A 5 16.97 6.11 14.89
C VAL A 5 16.21 4.79 14.91
N ILE A 6 16.40 3.96 15.95
CA ILE A 6 15.69 2.70 16.10
C ILE A 6 14.19 2.92 16.35
N SER A 7 13.82 3.92 17.17
CA SER A 7 12.40 4.24 17.40
C SER A 7 11.71 4.76 16.14
N GLU A 8 12.36 5.65 15.39
CA GLU A 8 11.83 6.17 14.12
C GLU A 8 11.64 5.08 13.08
N LEU A 9 12.60 4.17 12.93
CA LEU A 9 12.47 3.03 12.01
C LEU A 9 11.25 2.17 12.36
N LYS A 10 11.03 1.88 13.65
CA LYS A 10 9.86 1.12 14.09
C LYS A 10 8.55 1.82 13.72
N THR A 11 8.45 3.13 13.98
CA THR A 11 7.28 3.94 13.64
C THR A 11 7.05 3.96 12.12
N ALA A 12 8.10 4.16 11.33
CA ALA A 12 8.04 4.15 9.88
C ALA A 12 7.54 2.80 9.32
N PHE A 13 8.01 1.68 9.87
CA PHE A 13 7.52 0.35 9.48
C PHE A 13 6.04 0.15 9.83
N GLN A 14 5.58 0.65 10.97
CA GLN A 14 4.16 0.56 11.35
C GLN A 14 3.27 1.36 10.39
N ILE A 15 3.64 2.60 10.09
CA ILE A 15 2.93 3.46 9.13
C ILE A 15 2.95 2.82 7.74
N GLY A 16 4.12 2.40 7.27
CA GLY A 16 4.27 1.76 5.96
C GLY A 16 3.45 0.48 5.83
N PHE A 17 3.40 -0.34 6.88
CA PHE A 17 2.57 -1.55 6.89
C PHE A 17 1.08 -1.23 6.79
N MET A 18 0.58 -0.27 7.58
CA MET A 18 -0.82 0.15 7.51
C MET A 18 -1.22 0.69 6.13
N LEU A 19 -0.34 1.49 5.50
CA LEU A 19 -0.56 2.00 4.15
C LEU A 19 -0.51 0.90 3.08
N PHE A 20 0.25 -0.17 3.30
CA PHE A 20 0.42 -1.25 2.33
C PHE A 20 -0.76 -2.23 2.28
N ILE A 21 -1.46 -2.45 3.41
CA ILE A 21 -2.62 -3.36 3.53
C ILE A 21 -3.66 -3.21 2.40
N PRO A 22 -4.21 -2.02 2.11
CA PRO A 22 -5.23 -1.89 1.06
C PRO A 22 -4.73 -2.29 -0.33
N PHE A 23 -3.47 -2.00 -0.65
CA PHE A 23 -2.87 -2.40 -1.94
C PHE A 23 -2.66 -3.91 -2.04
N LEU A 24 -2.29 -4.55 -0.93
CA LEU A 24 -2.16 -6.01 -0.87
C LEU A 24 -3.50 -6.71 -1.06
N VAL A 25 -4.60 -6.15 -0.51
CA VAL A 25 -5.95 -6.66 -0.75
C VAL A 25 -6.30 -6.60 -2.24
N ILE A 26 -5.99 -5.49 -2.92
CA ILE A 26 -6.22 -5.35 -4.36
C ILE A 26 -5.44 -6.42 -5.14
N ASP A 27 -4.17 -6.65 -4.80
CA ASP A 27 -3.35 -7.66 -5.48
C ASP A 27 -3.93 -9.07 -5.33
N LEU A 28 -4.33 -9.45 -4.12
CA LEU A 28 -4.89 -10.77 -3.85
C LEU A 28 -6.23 -10.98 -4.58
N VAL A 29 -7.09 -9.95 -4.58
CA VAL A 29 -8.38 -10.02 -5.29
C VAL A 29 -8.15 -10.15 -6.79
N VAL A 30 -7.31 -9.29 -7.39
CA VAL A 30 -7.01 -9.34 -8.82
C VAL A 30 -6.38 -10.68 -9.21
N ALA A 31 -5.42 -11.19 -8.42
CA ALA A 31 -4.82 -12.50 -8.66
C ALA A 31 -5.87 -13.63 -8.62
N SER A 32 -6.75 -13.63 -7.63
CA SER A 32 -7.80 -14.64 -7.50
C SER A 32 -8.78 -14.65 -8.68
N VAL A 33 -9.16 -13.46 -9.19
CA VAL A 33 -10.05 -13.33 -10.35
C VAL A 33 -9.36 -13.79 -11.63
N LEU A 34 -8.10 -13.41 -11.85
CA LEU A 34 -7.33 -13.85 -13.03
C LEU A 34 -7.14 -15.37 -13.04
N MET A 35 -6.86 -15.97 -11.88
CA MET A 35 -6.76 -17.42 -11.73
C MET A 35 -8.09 -18.10 -12.00
N ALA A 36 -9.21 -17.56 -11.52
CA ALA A 36 -10.56 -18.08 -11.79
C ALA A 36 -10.94 -18.02 -13.28
N MET A 37 -10.43 -17.03 -14.02
CA MET A 37 -10.61 -16.91 -15.48
C MET A 37 -9.67 -17.82 -16.29
N GLY A 38 -8.76 -18.55 -15.66
CA GLY A 38 -7.78 -19.41 -16.33
C GLY A 38 -6.61 -18.65 -16.97
N MET A 39 -6.45 -17.35 -16.70
CA MET A 39 -5.41 -16.50 -17.30
C MET A 39 -4.10 -16.55 -16.49
N MET A 40 -3.44 -17.71 -16.46
CA MET A 40 -2.20 -17.92 -15.67
C MET A 40 -0.98 -17.17 -16.21
N MET A 41 -0.99 -16.79 -17.50
CA MET A 41 0.15 -16.11 -18.14
C MET A 41 0.12 -14.59 -17.98
N LEU A 42 -1.00 -14.02 -17.55
CA LEU A 42 -1.16 -12.59 -17.39
C LEU A 42 -0.73 -12.22 -15.97
N SER A 43 0.30 -11.39 -15.84
CA SER A 43 0.81 -10.96 -14.53
C SER A 43 -0.25 -10.16 -13.77
N PRO A 44 -0.71 -10.62 -12.58
CA PRO A 44 -1.68 -9.89 -11.78
C PRO A 44 -1.23 -8.49 -11.40
N LEU A 45 0.08 -8.25 -11.32
CA LEU A 45 0.67 -6.95 -10.97
C LEU A 45 0.36 -5.87 -12.01
N ILE A 46 0.39 -6.23 -13.29
CA ILE A 46 0.12 -5.27 -14.39
C ILE A 46 -1.37 -4.91 -14.38
N VAL A 47 -2.23 -5.89 -14.13
CA VAL A 47 -3.67 -5.70 -14.05
C VAL A 47 -4.06 -4.91 -12.80
N SER A 48 -3.41 -5.15 -11.65
CA SER A 48 -3.75 -4.49 -10.39
C SER A 48 -3.28 -3.03 -10.32
N LEU A 49 -2.23 -2.66 -11.05
CA LEU A 49 -1.65 -1.31 -11.06
C LEU A 49 -2.68 -0.18 -11.28
N PRO A 50 -3.50 -0.17 -12.34
CA PRO A 50 -4.51 0.87 -12.54
C PRO A 50 -5.53 0.93 -11.39
N PHE A 51 -5.94 -0.21 -10.82
CA PHE A 51 -6.87 -0.22 -9.67
C PHE A 51 -6.24 0.40 -8.43
N LYS A 52 -4.97 0.11 -8.16
CA LYS A 52 -4.23 0.73 -7.05
C LYS A 52 -4.17 2.25 -7.21
N LEU A 53 -3.86 2.72 -8.41
CA LEU A 53 -3.80 4.16 -8.70
C LEU A 53 -5.16 4.84 -8.54
N VAL A 54 -6.23 4.21 -9.05
CA VAL A 54 -7.59 4.72 -8.89
C VAL A 54 -7.95 4.84 -7.41
N VAL A 55 -7.78 3.77 -6.62
CA VAL A 55 -8.07 3.80 -5.18
C VAL A 55 -7.25 4.86 -4.48
N PHE A 56 -5.95 4.95 -4.78
CA PHE A 56 -5.05 5.92 -4.16
C PHE A 56 -5.45 7.37 -4.46
N VAL A 57 -5.89 7.68 -5.68
CA VAL A 57 -6.38 9.01 -6.03
C VAL A 57 -7.75 9.29 -5.41
N LEU A 58 -8.66 8.32 -5.39
CA LEU A 58 -10.02 8.47 -4.86
C LEU A 58 -10.06 8.75 -3.36
N VAL A 59 -9.11 8.21 -2.60
CA VAL A 59 -9.02 8.43 -1.15
C VAL A 59 -8.15 9.64 -0.77
N ASP A 60 -7.74 10.44 -1.76
CA ASP A 60 -6.74 11.51 -1.58
C ASP A 60 -5.48 11.01 -0.85
N GLY A 61 -4.93 9.90 -1.36
CA GLY A 61 -3.86 9.14 -0.71
C GLY A 61 -2.58 9.94 -0.48
N TRP A 62 -2.32 10.97 -1.27
CA TRP A 62 -1.20 11.89 -1.04
C TRP A 62 -1.39 12.71 0.24
N ALA A 63 -2.57 13.32 0.43
CA ALA A 63 -2.88 14.09 1.63
C ALA A 63 -2.89 13.19 2.88
N MET A 64 -3.43 11.97 2.76
CA MET A 64 -3.42 10.98 3.85
C MET A 64 -2.00 10.55 4.24
N THR A 65 -1.15 10.26 3.26
CA THR A 65 0.24 9.82 3.51
C THR A 65 1.07 10.93 4.13
N VAL A 66 0.99 12.16 3.61
CA VAL A 66 1.70 13.31 4.17
C VAL A 66 1.14 13.70 5.54
N GLY A 67 -0.18 13.66 5.71
CA GLY A 67 -0.85 13.95 6.98
C GLY A 67 -0.41 13.01 8.10
N THR A 68 -0.43 11.69 7.85
CA THR A 68 0.00 10.67 8.82
C THR A 68 1.47 10.81 9.20
N LEU A 69 2.35 11.12 8.24
CA LEU A 69 3.76 11.41 8.52
C LEU A 69 3.91 12.69 9.35
N SER A 70 3.25 13.78 8.97
CA SER A 70 3.34 15.07 9.69
C SER A 70 2.86 14.98 11.13
N ALA A 71 1.79 14.21 11.38
CA ALA A 71 1.26 13.96 12.72
C ALA A 71 2.17 13.06 13.57
N SER A 72 3.01 12.24 12.93
CA SER A 72 3.95 11.34 13.62
C SER A 72 5.17 12.06 14.21
N PHE A 73 5.48 13.28 13.76
CA PHE A 73 6.63 14.06 14.23
C PHE A 73 6.27 15.09 15.32
N GLY A 74 5.01 15.13 15.76
CA GLY A 74 4.48 16.06 16.78
C GLY A 74 4.41 15.47 18.17
#